data_AF-A0A974HKC0-F1
#
_entry.id   AF-A0A974HKC0-F1
#
_cell.length_a   1.000
_cell.length_b   1.000
_cell.length_c   1.000
_cell.angle_alpha   90.00
_cell.angle_beta   90.00
_cell.angle_gamma   90.00
#
_symmetry.space_group_name_H-M   'P 1'
#
loop_
_entity.id
_entity.type
_entity.pdbx_description
1 polymer ?
#
loop_
_entity_poly.entity_id
_entity_poly.type
_entity_poly.pdbx_seq_one_letter_code
_entity_poly.pdbx_strand_id
1 'polypeptide(L)'
;SLDIKQESFMSKKVKTGKDQKLNFVSKFSHHSSKMEQTIKKYWPLLQADKQFGHLFAQLPLFCYKKGQSIKDILCPSDTRLHKPKFFGKPKTGTFPCLGCNCCSSIIKGNTINHPTKGYEIKIKTYATCNTTHVVYLLKCPCGLGYVGQTKREIKIRIQEHRGNIRNYKMNTQTDTPVSRHFVECKHNPMQLKWCILDEALPDRRGGNRLKKLLQLEGKWIKKLNTLTPDGINDSWSLKPYLGC
;
A
#
# COMPACT_ATOMS: atom_id res chain seq x y z
N SER A 1 39.05 33.40 -1.46
CA SER A 1 39.68 32.32 -2.24
C SER A 1 39.07 30.99 -1.86
N LEU A 2 38.29 30.40 -2.78
CA LEU A 2 38.29 28.99 -3.20
C LEU A 2 36.97 28.70 -3.93
N ASP A 3 36.90 29.18 -5.17
CA ASP A 3 35.96 28.72 -6.17
C ASP A 3 36.29 27.27 -6.54
N ILE A 4 35.49 26.32 -6.07
CA ILE A 4 35.58 24.94 -6.51
C ILE A 4 34.70 24.81 -7.76
N LYS A 5 35.33 24.99 -8.92
CA LYS A 5 34.72 24.72 -10.24
C LYS A 5 34.22 23.29 -10.32
N GLN A 6 32.97 23.16 -10.75
CA GLN A 6 32.21 21.93 -10.98
C GLN A 6 32.68 21.13 -12.23
N GLU A 7 33.91 21.36 -12.71
CA GLU A 7 34.45 20.83 -13.97
C GLU A 7 35.25 19.51 -13.81
N SER A 8 35.48 19.02 -12.59
CA SER A 8 36.37 17.86 -12.39
C SER A 8 35.72 16.47 -12.54
N PHE A 9 34.40 16.37 -12.75
CA PHE A 9 33.72 15.06 -12.87
C PHE A 9 33.64 14.49 -14.30
N MET A 10 34.14 15.19 -15.32
CA MET A 10 34.16 14.73 -16.72
C MET A 10 35.55 14.31 -17.18
N SER A 11 36.31 13.62 -16.32
CA SER A 11 37.47 12.86 -16.79
C SER A 11 36.98 11.64 -17.58
N LYS A 12 36.84 11.81 -18.91
CA LYS A 12 36.57 10.72 -19.84
C LYS A 12 37.65 9.65 -19.63
N LYS A 13 37.27 8.46 -19.16
CA LYS A 13 38.11 7.28 -19.23
C LYS A 13 38.42 7.00 -20.70
N VAL A 14 39.60 7.40 -21.14
CA VAL A 14 40.15 6.98 -22.44
C VAL A 14 40.40 5.48 -22.32
N LYS A 15 39.50 4.68 -22.89
CA LYS A 15 39.74 3.24 -23.08
C LYS A 15 40.64 3.08 -24.30
N THR A 16 41.93 2.88 -24.04
CA THR A 16 42.93 2.47 -25.01
C THR A 16 42.63 1.03 -25.51
N GLY A 17 42.62 0.84 -26.83
CA GLY A 17 42.85 -0.46 -27.48
C GLY A 17 41.63 -1.37 -27.70
N LYS A 18 40.93 -1.13 -28.82
CA LYS A 18 40.22 -2.07 -29.72
C LYS A 18 39.28 -1.21 -30.57
N ASP A 19 39.24 -1.45 -31.90
CA ASP A 19 38.33 -0.75 -32.83
C ASP A 19 36.97 -0.51 -32.18
N GLN A 20 36.68 0.74 -31.79
CA GLN A 20 35.42 1.09 -31.14
C GLN A 20 34.32 1.11 -32.20
N LYS A 21 33.89 -0.09 -32.60
CA LYS A 21 32.75 -0.26 -33.50
C LYS A 21 31.52 0.29 -32.81
N LEU A 22 30.91 1.31 -33.41
CA LEU A 22 29.70 1.93 -32.88
C LEU A 22 28.58 0.88 -32.81
N ASN A 23 27.84 0.79 -31.71
CA ASN A 23 26.72 -0.14 -31.59
C ASN A 23 25.40 0.62 -31.65
N PHE A 24 24.52 0.23 -32.57
CA PHE A 24 23.13 0.65 -32.56
C PHE A 24 22.32 -0.38 -31.77
N VAL A 25 21.85 -0.02 -30.58
CA VAL A 25 21.12 -0.94 -29.70
C VAL A 25 19.64 -0.55 -29.64
N SER A 26 18.76 -1.42 -30.12
CA SER A 26 17.31 -1.23 -30.02
C SER A 26 16.59 -2.51 -29.60
N LYS A 27 15.26 -2.48 -29.48
CA LYS A 27 14.43 -3.68 -29.32
C LYS A 27 14.06 -4.23 -30.70
N PHE A 28 14.04 -5.55 -30.84
CA PHE A 28 13.57 -6.19 -32.06
C PHE A 28 12.07 -5.91 -32.28
N SER A 29 11.71 -5.51 -33.50
CA SER A 29 10.33 -5.36 -33.97
C SER A 29 10.24 -5.72 -35.47
N HIS A 30 9.02 -5.85 -36.00
CA HIS A 30 8.82 -6.11 -37.44
C HIS A 30 9.39 -5.00 -38.35
N HIS A 31 9.69 -3.82 -37.80
CA HIS A 31 10.27 -2.70 -38.55
C HIS A 31 11.80 -2.61 -38.43
N SER A 32 12.46 -3.49 -37.66
CA SER A 32 13.90 -3.42 -37.41
C SER A 32 14.74 -3.46 -38.69
N SER A 33 14.38 -4.29 -39.67
CA SER A 33 15.07 -4.37 -40.97
C SER A 33 14.91 -3.07 -41.79
N LYS A 34 13.70 -2.50 -41.84
CA LYS A 34 13.44 -1.22 -42.52
C LYS A 34 14.21 -0.06 -41.87
N MET A 35 14.34 -0.09 -40.55
CA MET A 35 15.11 0.90 -39.79
C MET A 35 16.60 0.78 -40.08
N GLU A 36 17.15 -0.43 -40.15
CA GLU A 36 18.54 -0.67 -40.55
C GLU A 36 18.82 -0.15 -41.97
N GLN A 37 17.93 -0.45 -42.93
CA GLN A 37 18.05 0.05 -44.31
C GLN A 37 18.05 1.59 -44.36
N THR A 38 17.20 2.23 -43.57
CA THR A 38 17.09 3.69 -43.50
C THR A 38 18.36 4.30 -42.90
N ILE A 39 18.87 3.73 -41.80
CA ILE A 39 20.10 4.20 -41.17
C ILE A 39 21.28 4.02 -42.13
N LYS A 40 21.38 2.89 -42.85
CA LYS A 40 22.40 2.67 -43.87
C LYS A 40 22.31 3.70 -45.00
N LYS A 41 21.10 4.00 -45.49
CA LYS A 41 20.86 4.96 -46.57
C LYS A 41 21.31 6.38 -46.21
N TYR A 42 21.03 6.82 -44.99
CA TYR A 42 21.32 8.19 -44.54
C TYR A 42 22.62 8.31 -43.72
N TRP A 43 23.37 7.23 -43.54
CA TRP A 43 24.65 7.23 -42.83
C TRP A 43 25.66 8.28 -43.32
N PRO A 44 25.79 8.52 -44.65
CA PRO A 44 26.74 9.52 -45.16
C PRO A 44 26.48 10.94 -44.64
N LEU A 45 25.23 11.27 -44.26
CA LEU A 45 24.91 12.58 -43.68
C LEU A 45 25.61 12.80 -42.34
N LEU A 46 25.76 11.73 -41.54
CA LEU A 46 26.47 11.79 -40.26
C LEU A 46 27.99 11.88 -40.46
N GLN A 47 28.50 11.29 -41.54
CA GLN A 47 29.93 11.36 -41.90
C GLN A 47 30.35 12.75 -42.38
N ALA A 48 29.42 13.50 -42.99
CA ALA A 48 29.66 14.86 -43.48
C ALA A 48 29.81 15.91 -42.37
N ASP A 49 29.53 15.57 -41.11
CA ASP A 49 29.66 16.50 -39.99
C ASP A 49 31.14 16.84 -39.71
N LYS A 50 31.45 18.15 -39.69
CA LYS A 50 32.83 18.64 -39.55
C LYS A 50 33.44 18.37 -38.18
N GLN A 51 32.63 18.24 -37.13
CA GLN A 51 33.12 18.08 -35.75
C GLN A 51 33.20 16.60 -35.35
N PHE A 52 32.19 15.82 -35.72
CA PHE A 52 31.98 14.45 -35.25
C PHE A 52 31.97 13.38 -36.35
N GLY A 53 32.08 13.75 -37.63
CA GLY A 53 32.02 12.81 -38.76
C GLY A 53 33.05 11.69 -38.68
N HIS A 54 34.22 11.96 -38.10
CA HIS A 54 35.27 10.97 -37.86
C HIS A 54 34.82 9.79 -36.96
N LEU A 55 33.81 10.00 -36.10
CA LEU A 55 33.24 8.94 -35.24
C LEU A 55 32.32 7.98 -36.02
N PHE A 56 31.86 8.37 -37.20
CA PHE A 56 30.90 7.63 -38.02
C PHE A 56 31.54 7.00 -39.27
N ALA A 57 32.86 6.80 -39.27
CA ALA A 57 33.61 6.24 -40.40
C ALA A 57 33.09 4.86 -40.85
N GLN A 58 32.63 4.04 -39.91
CA GLN A 58 32.05 2.72 -40.18
C GLN A 58 30.59 2.66 -39.74
N LEU A 59 29.79 1.87 -40.47
CA LEU A 59 28.42 1.57 -40.07
C LEU A 59 28.39 0.92 -38.67
N PRO A 60 27.36 1.22 -37.86
CA PRO A 60 27.25 0.64 -36.55
C PRO A 60 26.89 -0.83 -36.65
N LEU A 61 27.26 -1.60 -35.64
CA LEU A 61 26.77 -2.94 -35.45
C LEU A 61 25.36 -2.88 -34.87
N PHE A 62 24.38 -3.39 -35.63
CA PHE A 62 22.98 -3.42 -35.24
C PHE A 62 22.73 -4.55 -34.24
N CYS A 63 22.47 -4.18 -32.99
CA CYS A 63 22.17 -5.08 -31.89
C CYS A 63 20.70 -4.95 -31.50
N TYR A 64 19.98 -6.07 -31.47
CA TYR A 64 18.60 -6.09 -31.03
C TYR A 64 18.43 -6.86 -29.72
N LYS A 65 17.90 -6.18 -28.70
CA LYS A 65 17.38 -6.83 -27.49
C LYS A 65 16.06 -7.52 -27.85
N LYS A 66 15.74 -8.61 -27.15
CA LYS A 66 14.46 -9.33 -27.29
C LYS A 66 13.28 -8.35 -27.28
N GLY A 67 12.46 -8.38 -28.33
CA GLY A 67 11.20 -7.64 -28.40
C GLY A 67 10.20 -8.14 -27.35
N GLN A 68 9.19 -7.34 -27.03
CA GLN A 68 8.11 -7.82 -26.16
C GLN A 68 7.30 -8.86 -26.95
N SER A 69 7.22 -10.09 -26.43
CA SER A 69 6.30 -11.09 -26.98
C SER A 69 4.86 -10.74 -26.62
N ILE A 70 3.89 -11.33 -27.33
CA ILE A 70 2.47 -11.27 -26.94
C ILE A 70 2.31 -11.70 -25.47
N LYS A 71 3.04 -12.73 -25.02
CA LYS A 71 3.10 -13.12 -23.60
C LYS A 71 3.64 -12.00 -22.71
N ASP A 72 4.67 -11.26 -23.10
CA ASP A 72 5.20 -10.15 -22.29
C ASP A 72 4.25 -8.94 -22.24
N ILE A 73 3.38 -8.80 -23.25
CA ILE A 73 2.33 -7.77 -23.34
C ILE A 73 1.12 -8.18 -22.51
N LEU A 74 0.66 -9.42 -22.65
CA LEU A 74 -0.53 -9.98 -22.00
C LEU A 74 -0.27 -10.47 -20.56
N CYS A 75 0.98 -10.78 -20.23
CA CYS A 75 1.39 -11.33 -18.94
C CYS A 75 2.36 -10.35 -18.27
N PRO A 76 1.75 -9.33 -17.66
CA PRO A 76 1.75 -9.32 -16.21
C PRO A 76 0.37 -9.79 -15.78
N SER A 77 0.28 -11.00 -15.22
CA SER A 77 -0.97 -11.47 -14.60
C SER A 77 -1.49 -10.45 -13.58
N ASP A 78 -0.61 -9.63 -13.02
CA ASP A 78 -0.97 -8.48 -12.21
C ASP A 78 -0.26 -7.26 -12.82
N THR A 79 -1.01 -6.32 -13.41
CA THR A 79 -0.46 -5.06 -13.90
C THR A 79 0.22 -4.36 -12.74
N ARG A 80 1.56 -4.37 -12.74
CA ARG A 80 2.49 -3.69 -11.82
C ARG A 80 1.83 -2.82 -10.75
N LEU A 81 2.10 -3.15 -9.49
CA LEU A 81 1.94 -2.30 -8.30
C LEU A 81 1.91 -0.82 -8.67
N HIS A 82 0.96 -0.04 -8.13
CA HIS A 82 1.04 1.42 -8.16
C HIS A 82 2.49 1.81 -7.92
N LYS A 83 3.18 2.36 -8.94
CA LYS A 83 4.55 2.82 -8.75
C LYS A 83 4.48 3.82 -7.60
N PRO A 84 5.14 3.55 -6.47
CA PRO A 84 5.05 4.44 -5.34
C PRO A 84 5.58 5.80 -5.82
N LYS A 85 4.75 6.84 -5.73
CA LYS A 85 5.18 8.22 -6.03
C LYS A 85 6.27 8.69 -5.04
N PHE A 86 6.43 7.97 -3.94
CA PHE A 86 7.37 8.23 -2.87
C PHE A 86 8.45 7.15 -2.81
N PHE A 87 9.71 7.53 -2.92
CA PHE A 87 10.86 6.63 -2.89
C PHE A 87 11.34 6.25 -1.47
N GLY A 88 10.67 6.74 -0.42
CA GLY A 88 10.96 6.35 0.96
C GLY A 88 10.14 5.15 1.44
N LYS A 89 10.49 4.60 2.60
CA LYS A 89 9.72 3.52 3.23
C LYS A 89 8.28 4.00 3.46
N PRO A 90 7.25 3.30 2.94
CA PRO A 90 5.88 3.70 3.14
C PRO A 90 5.55 3.67 4.64
N LYS A 91 5.03 4.78 5.16
CA LYS A 91 4.49 4.80 6.52
C LYS A 91 3.31 3.85 6.59
N THR A 92 3.22 3.11 7.68
CA THR A 92 2.12 2.18 7.98
C THR A 92 1.60 2.52 9.37
N GLY A 93 0.39 2.06 9.69
CA GLY A 93 -0.28 2.34 10.94
C GLY A 93 -1.44 3.33 10.83
N THR A 94 -2.02 3.64 11.99
CA THR A 94 -3.13 4.59 12.12
C THR A 94 -2.63 5.96 12.56
N PHE A 95 -3.05 7.01 11.86
CA PHE A 95 -2.63 8.39 12.12
C PHE A 95 -3.83 9.34 12.22
N PRO A 96 -3.71 10.42 13.02
CA PRO A 96 -4.76 11.43 13.09
C PRO A 96 -4.91 12.15 11.74
N CYS A 97 -6.15 12.45 11.35
CA CYS A 97 -6.41 13.36 10.22
C CYS A 97 -6.28 14.84 10.58
N LEU A 98 -6.07 15.16 11.86
CA LEU A 98 -5.93 16.51 12.42
C LEU A 98 -7.17 17.42 12.24
N GLY A 99 -8.30 16.88 11.81
CA GLY A 99 -9.54 17.63 11.57
C GLY A 99 -10.79 17.00 12.21
N CYS A 100 -10.65 16.10 13.19
CA CYS A 100 -11.82 15.50 13.85
C CYS A 100 -11.59 15.10 15.32
N ASN A 101 -12.68 15.03 16.08
CA ASN A 101 -12.71 14.66 17.51
C ASN A 101 -12.31 13.19 17.79
N CYS A 102 -12.17 12.36 16.76
CA CYS A 102 -11.73 10.98 16.92
C CYS A 102 -10.19 10.87 17.04
N CYS A 103 -9.45 11.91 16.62
CA CYS A 103 -7.99 11.92 16.61
C CYS A 103 -7.36 11.74 17.99
N SER A 104 -8.01 12.25 19.05
CA SER A 104 -7.51 12.21 20.44
C SER A 104 -7.49 10.79 21.04
N SER A 105 -8.27 9.88 20.47
CA SER A 105 -8.38 8.48 20.92
C SER A 105 -7.59 7.47 20.08
N ILE A 106 -6.82 7.94 19.10
CA ILE A 106 -6.06 7.03 18.23
C ILE A 106 -4.91 6.40 18.99
N ILE A 107 -4.78 5.08 18.87
CA ILE A 107 -3.54 4.35 19.13
C ILE A 107 -2.66 4.55 17.89
N LYS A 108 -1.70 5.46 18.00
CA LYS A 108 -0.87 5.89 16.86
C LYS A 108 0.20 4.85 16.54
N GLY A 109 0.52 4.73 15.26
CA GLY A 109 1.62 3.89 14.78
C GLY A 109 1.16 2.58 14.17
N ASN A 110 2.15 1.73 13.89
CA ASN A 110 2.00 0.51 13.08
C ASN A 110 2.12 -0.78 13.88
N THR A 111 2.11 -0.70 15.20
CA THR A 111 2.30 -1.87 16.06
C THR A 111 1.26 -1.85 17.15
N ILE A 112 0.67 -3.01 17.40
CA ILE A 112 -0.21 -3.26 18.55
C ILE A 112 0.30 -4.49 19.30
N ASN A 113 0.03 -4.57 20.60
CA ASN A 113 0.34 -5.76 21.38
C ASN A 113 -0.88 -6.68 21.39
N HIS A 114 -0.64 -7.98 21.24
CA HIS A 114 -1.70 -8.98 21.40
C HIS A 114 -2.30 -8.87 22.81
N PRO A 115 -3.63 -8.75 22.97
CA PRO A 115 -4.27 -8.49 24.28
C PRO A 115 -3.88 -9.48 25.38
N THR A 116 -3.90 -10.79 25.09
CA THR A 116 -3.56 -11.84 26.07
C THR A 116 -2.11 -12.30 26.01
N LYS A 117 -1.53 -12.49 24.82
CA LYS A 117 -0.18 -13.06 24.64
C LYS A 117 0.96 -12.03 24.67
N GLY A 118 0.66 -10.73 24.63
CA GLY A 118 1.64 -9.65 24.76
C GLY A 118 2.57 -9.40 23.56
N TYR A 119 2.73 -10.35 22.62
CA TYR A 119 3.63 -10.15 21.48
C TYR A 119 3.17 -9.04 20.53
N GLU A 120 4.14 -8.40 19.88
CA GLU A 120 3.90 -7.31 18.92
C GLU A 120 3.32 -7.81 17.59
N ILE A 121 2.29 -7.12 17.11
CA ILE A 121 1.66 -7.34 15.81
C ILE A 121 1.85 -6.10 14.95
N LYS A 122 2.55 -6.27 13.83
CA LYS A 122 2.78 -5.19 12.85
C LYS A 122 1.58 -5.02 11.92
N ILE A 123 1.03 -3.82 11.89
CA ILE A 123 0.01 -3.32 10.99
C ILE A 123 0.68 -2.84 9.70
N LYS A 124 0.22 -3.36 8.56
CA LYS A 124 0.82 -3.08 7.24
C LYS A 124 0.11 -1.98 6.46
N THR A 125 -1.05 -1.54 6.93
CA THR A 125 -1.91 -0.57 6.26
C THR A 125 -1.63 0.83 6.77
N TYR A 126 -1.55 1.82 5.88
CA TYR A 126 -1.61 3.24 6.25
C TYR A 126 -3.06 3.68 6.32
N ALA A 127 -3.48 4.24 7.44
CA ALA A 127 -4.83 4.71 7.58
C ALA A 127 -4.96 5.99 8.42
N THR A 128 -6.06 6.70 8.19
CA THR A 128 -6.44 7.90 8.94
C THR A 128 -7.91 7.79 9.37
N CYS A 129 -8.42 8.82 10.06
CA CYS A 129 -9.83 8.92 10.44
C CYS A 129 -10.81 8.85 9.26
N ASN A 130 -10.35 9.11 8.03
CA ASN A 130 -11.18 9.14 6.83
C ASN A 130 -11.12 7.84 6.03
N THR A 131 -10.31 6.86 6.47
CA THR A 131 -10.22 5.57 5.77
C THR A 131 -11.54 4.80 5.89
N THR A 132 -11.93 4.12 4.80
CA THR A 132 -13.18 3.37 4.65
C THR A 132 -12.89 1.89 4.41
N HIS A 133 -13.89 1.01 4.61
CA HIS A 133 -13.75 -0.44 4.41
C HIS A 133 -12.62 -1.05 5.25
N VAL A 134 -12.62 -0.72 6.53
CA VAL A 134 -11.57 -1.09 7.47
C VAL A 134 -12.09 -2.04 8.53
N VAL A 135 -11.18 -2.86 9.03
CA VAL A 135 -11.31 -3.58 10.29
C VAL A 135 -10.56 -2.78 11.34
N TYR A 136 -11.19 -2.50 12.46
CA TYR A 136 -10.64 -1.69 13.55
C TYR A 136 -10.69 -2.43 14.87
N LEU A 137 -9.79 -2.05 15.77
CA LEU A 137 -9.76 -2.44 17.16
C LEU A 137 -10.24 -1.27 18.01
N LEU A 138 -11.17 -1.53 18.92
CA LEU A 138 -11.43 -0.70 20.08
C LEU A 138 -10.74 -1.33 21.29
N LYS A 139 -10.02 -0.51 22.07
CA LYS A 139 -9.35 -0.93 23.29
C LYS A 139 -10.01 -0.26 24.48
N CYS A 140 -10.45 -1.08 25.42
CA CYS A 140 -11.00 -0.68 26.70
C CYS A 140 -9.86 -0.35 27.69
N PRO A 141 -10.04 0.59 28.64
CA PRO A 141 -9.08 0.82 29.72
C PRO A 141 -8.76 -0.43 30.56
N CYS A 142 -9.67 -1.40 30.68
CA CYS A 142 -9.39 -2.68 31.38
C CYS A 142 -8.52 -3.67 30.58
N GLY A 143 -8.07 -3.29 29.38
CA GLY A 143 -7.20 -4.12 28.54
C GLY A 143 -7.94 -4.96 27.50
N LEU A 144 -9.25 -5.19 27.67
CA LEU A 144 -10.06 -5.96 26.72
C LEU A 144 -10.25 -5.23 25.39
N GLY A 145 -10.36 -6.01 24.32
CA GLY A 145 -10.50 -5.53 22.95
C GLY A 145 -11.85 -5.90 22.33
N TYR A 146 -12.33 -5.03 21.43
CA TYR A 146 -13.42 -5.31 20.50
C TYR A 146 -12.92 -5.11 19.07
N VAL A 147 -13.13 -6.10 18.20
CA VAL A 147 -12.86 -5.96 16.76
C VAL A 147 -14.18 -5.74 16.04
N GLY A 148 -14.20 -4.74 15.16
CA GLY A 148 -15.34 -4.49 14.29
C GLY A 148 -14.90 -4.07 12.89
N GLN A 149 -15.84 -4.06 11.95
CA GLN A 149 -15.64 -3.51 10.62
C GLN A 149 -16.56 -2.33 10.30
N THR A 150 -16.18 -1.54 9.30
CA THR A 150 -17.05 -0.52 8.71
C THR A 150 -16.74 -0.31 7.24
N LYS A 151 -17.79 -0.20 6.41
CA LYS A 151 -17.69 0.28 5.02
C LYS A 151 -17.56 1.81 4.91
N ARG A 152 -18.04 2.55 5.92
CA ARG A 152 -17.98 4.02 5.99
C ARG A 152 -16.66 4.48 6.57
N GLU A 153 -16.42 5.80 6.57
CA GLU A 153 -15.26 6.39 7.24
C GLU A 153 -15.23 5.99 8.72
N ILE A 154 -14.07 5.55 9.20
CA ILE A 154 -13.93 5.04 10.57
C ILE A 154 -14.35 6.07 11.62
N LYS A 155 -14.09 7.37 11.41
CA LYS A 155 -14.47 8.43 12.36
C LYS A 155 -15.97 8.42 12.69
N ILE A 156 -16.83 8.14 11.70
CA ILE A 156 -18.28 8.08 11.87
C ILE A 156 -18.63 6.91 12.80
N ARG A 157 -18.02 5.74 12.53
CA ARG A 157 -18.25 4.54 13.36
C ARG A 157 -17.76 4.71 14.80
N ILE A 158 -16.64 5.38 15.02
CA ILE A 158 -16.14 5.68 16.37
C ILE A 158 -17.07 6.65 17.12
N GLN A 159 -17.65 7.64 16.42
CA GLN A 159 -18.64 8.54 17.02
C GLN A 159 -19.91 7.80 17.43
N GLU A 160 -20.39 6.88 16.60
CA GLU A 160 -21.53 6.02 16.95
C GLU A 160 -21.27 5.18 18.20
N HIS A 161 -20.10 4.52 18.29
CA HIS A 161 -19.74 3.76 19.49
C HIS A 161 -19.75 4.64 20.73
N ARG A 162 -19.19 5.85 20.66
CA ARG A 162 -19.21 6.81 21.77
C ARG A 162 -20.63 7.26 22.13
N GLY A 163 -21.48 7.50 21.13
CA GLY A 163 -22.89 7.83 21.33
C GLY A 163 -23.65 6.70 22.01
N ASN A 164 -23.41 5.45 21.59
CA ASN A 164 -24.03 4.27 22.18
C ASN A 164 -23.62 4.06 23.63
N ILE A 165 -22.34 4.28 23.98
CA ILE A 165 -21.88 4.20 25.38
C ILE A 165 -22.56 5.29 26.22
N ARG A 166 -22.60 6.54 25.74
CA ARG A 166 -23.19 7.67 26.48
C ARG A 166 -24.69 7.50 26.71
N ASN A 167 -25.39 6.99 25.71
CA ASN A 167 -26.84 6.86 25.71
C ASN A 167 -27.28 5.40 25.89
N TYR A 168 -26.48 4.59 26.60
CA TYR A 168 -26.75 3.18 26.77
C TYR A 168 -28.12 2.97 27.44
N LYS A 169 -28.94 2.12 26.81
CA LYS A 169 -30.21 1.63 27.35
C LYS A 169 -30.37 0.17 26.93
N MET A 170 -30.61 -0.69 27.92
CA MET A 170 -30.83 -2.12 27.69
C MET A 170 -31.98 -2.36 26.70
N ASN A 171 -31.84 -3.36 25.84
CA ASN A 171 -32.84 -3.73 24.82
C ASN A 171 -33.16 -2.63 23.79
N THR A 172 -32.22 -1.72 23.53
CA THR A 172 -32.34 -0.70 22.47
C THR A 172 -31.20 -0.81 21.46
N GLN A 173 -31.21 0.02 20.40
CA GLN A 173 -30.10 0.06 19.44
C GLN A 173 -28.75 0.48 20.07
N THR A 174 -28.77 1.11 21.25
CA THR A 174 -27.55 1.46 21.98
C THR A 174 -27.07 0.32 22.88
N ASP A 175 -27.80 -0.80 22.97
CA ASP A 175 -27.36 -2.04 23.66
C ASP A 175 -26.44 -2.85 22.74
N THR A 176 -25.20 -2.41 22.65
CA THR A 176 -24.14 -3.08 21.89
C THR A 176 -23.15 -3.72 22.87
N PRO A 177 -22.37 -4.74 22.45
CA PRO A 177 -21.40 -5.38 23.36
C PRO A 177 -20.43 -4.38 23.99
N VAL A 178 -20.02 -3.36 23.23
CA VAL A 178 -19.11 -2.30 23.69
C VAL A 178 -19.79 -1.40 24.72
N SER A 179 -21.00 -0.92 24.45
CA SER A 179 -21.70 -0.01 25.37
C SER A 179 -22.14 -0.70 26.65
N ARG A 180 -22.65 -1.93 26.55
CA ARG A 180 -22.96 -2.78 27.70
C ARG A 180 -21.73 -2.97 28.60
N HIS A 181 -20.61 -3.41 28.02
CA HIS A 181 -19.36 -3.59 28.75
C HIS A 181 -18.87 -2.31 29.45
N PHE A 182 -18.93 -1.16 28.78
CA PHE A 182 -18.50 0.10 29.38
C PHE A 182 -19.37 0.52 30.58
N VAL A 183 -20.68 0.26 30.53
CA VAL A 183 -21.59 0.54 31.65
C VAL A 183 -21.36 -0.43 32.80
N GLU A 184 -21.28 -1.73 32.52
CA GLU A 184 -21.04 -2.77 33.54
C GLU A 184 -19.72 -2.54 34.29
N CYS A 185 -18.65 -2.20 33.57
CA CYS A 185 -17.34 -1.91 34.16
C CYS A 185 -17.17 -0.46 34.64
N LYS A 186 -18.21 0.39 34.55
CA LYS A 186 -18.19 1.82 34.94
C LYS A 186 -17.05 2.62 34.30
N HIS A 187 -16.73 2.32 33.03
CA HIS A 187 -15.67 3.00 32.28
C HIS A 187 -16.18 4.28 31.59
N ASN A 188 -15.28 5.26 31.44
CA ASN A 188 -15.62 6.51 30.76
C ASN A 188 -15.47 6.36 29.23
N PRO A 189 -16.48 6.75 28.42
CA PRO A 189 -16.38 6.74 26.95
C PRO A 189 -15.17 7.49 26.37
N MET A 190 -14.62 8.48 27.09
CA MET A 190 -13.41 9.21 26.70
C MET A 190 -12.14 8.38 26.79
N GLN A 191 -12.13 7.32 27.61
CA GLN A 191 -11.00 6.39 27.75
C GLN A 191 -10.92 5.37 26.60
N LEU A 192 -11.98 5.26 25.78
CA LEU A 192 -11.99 4.40 24.60
C LEU A 192 -10.87 4.80 23.63
N LYS A 193 -9.97 3.86 23.34
CA LYS A 193 -8.92 4.02 22.34
C LYS A 193 -9.21 3.16 21.11
N TRP A 194 -8.69 3.54 19.95
CA TRP A 194 -8.92 2.79 18.71
C TRP A 194 -7.75 2.86 17.73
N CYS A 195 -7.64 1.85 16.87
CA CYS A 195 -6.78 1.85 15.68
C CYS A 195 -7.36 0.98 14.57
N ILE A 196 -6.86 1.13 13.37
CA ILE A 196 -7.17 0.26 12.23
C ILE A 196 -6.20 -0.92 12.22
N LEU A 197 -6.75 -2.11 12.07
CA LEU A 197 -6.03 -3.37 11.96
C LEU A 197 -5.74 -3.74 10.51
N ASP A 198 -6.71 -3.51 9.64
CA ASP A 198 -6.64 -3.89 8.23
C ASP A 198 -7.59 -3.07 7.36
N GLU A 199 -7.33 -3.06 6.07
CA GLU A 199 -8.19 -2.45 5.07
C GLU A 199 -8.54 -3.48 3.99
N ALA A 200 -9.84 -3.64 3.73
CA ALA A 200 -10.30 -4.38 2.58
C ALA A 200 -10.01 -3.55 1.32
N LEU A 201 -8.80 -3.63 0.79
CA LEU A 201 -8.46 -2.97 -0.47
C LEU A 201 -9.32 -3.52 -1.61
N PRO A 202 -9.78 -2.66 -2.54
CA PRO A 202 -10.52 -3.09 -3.72
C PRO A 202 -9.68 -4.10 -4.51
N ASP A 203 -10.33 -5.16 -4.97
CA ASP A 203 -9.70 -6.14 -5.85
C ASP A 203 -9.64 -5.57 -7.27
N ARG A 204 -8.47 -5.68 -7.91
CA ARG A 204 -8.24 -5.18 -9.26
C ARG A 204 -9.04 -5.92 -10.31
N ARG A 205 -9.38 -7.18 -10.04
CA ARG A 205 -10.14 -8.05 -10.96
C ARG A 205 -11.64 -8.07 -10.66
N GLY A 206 -12.10 -7.14 -9.82
CA GLY A 206 -13.41 -7.23 -9.21
C GLY A 206 -13.44 -8.31 -8.12
N GLY A 207 -14.51 -8.30 -7.34
CA GLY A 207 -14.66 -9.17 -6.19
C GLY A 207 -15.55 -8.52 -5.14
N ASN A 208 -16.18 -9.35 -4.31
CA ASN A 208 -17.06 -8.85 -3.27
C ASN A 208 -16.22 -8.28 -2.11
N ARG A 209 -15.97 -6.96 -2.16
CA ARG A 209 -15.22 -6.22 -1.12
C ARG A 209 -15.85 -6.35 0.26
N LEU A 210 -17.18 -6.46 0.35
CA LEU A 210 -17.88 -6.68 1.62
C LEU A 210 -17.61 -8.07 2.19
N LYS A 211 -17.62 -9.11 1.34
CA LYS A 211 -17.22 -10.47 1.73
C LYS A 211 -15.79 -10.49 2.26
N LYS A 212 -14.85 -9.81 1.58
CA LYS A 212 -13.46 -9.65 2.04
C LYS A 212 -13.39 -8.95 3.39
N LEU A 213 -14.16 -7.87 3.58
CA LEU A 213 -14.21 -7.13 4.83
C LEU A 213 -14.70 -8.00 6.00
N LEU A 214 -15.76 -8.81 5.80
CA LEU A 214 -16.27 -9.75 6.79
C LEU A 214 -15.26 -10.87 7.12
N GLN A 215 -14.54 -11.37 6.11
CA GLN A 215 -13.46 -12.33 6.34
C GLN A 215 -12.31 -11.72 7.15
N LEU A 216 -11.90 -10.49 6.83
CA LEU A 216 -10.85 -9.81 7.60
C LEU A 216 -11.28 -9.62 9.07
N GLU A 217 -12.53 -9.20 9.32
CA GLU A 217 -13.07 -9.06 10.67
C GLU A 217 -12.98 -10.38 11.46
N GLY A 218 -13.48 -11.48 10.91
CA GLY A 218 -13.42 -12.80 11.56
C GLY A 218 -11.98 -13.28 11.82
N LYS A 219 -11.06 -13.04 10.87
CA LYS A 219 -9.63 -13.35 11.06
C LYS A 219 -9.05 -12.57 12.24
N TRP A 220 -9.39 -11.29 12.37
CA TRP A 220 -8.86 -10.45 13.44
C TRP A 220 -9.48 -10.74 14.81
N ILE A 221 -10.78 -11.05 14.87
CA ILE A 221 -11.43 -11.53 16.10
C ILE A 221 -10.71 -12.77 16.63
N LYS A 222 -10.49 -13.77 15.77
CA LYS A 222 -9.76 -15.00 16.13
C LYS A 222 -8.31 -14.71 16.50
N LYS A 223 -7.63 -13.86 15.72
CA LYS A 223 -6.20 -13.56 15.92
C LYS A 223 -5.92 -12.80 17.21
N LEU A 224 -6.83 -11.96 17.68
CA LEU A 224 -6.66 -11.15 18.89
C LEU A 224 -7.38 -11.75 20.11
N ASN A 225 -8.09 -12.86 19.94
CA ASN A 225 -8.93 -13.50 20.97
C ASN A 225 -9.90 -12.52 21.63
N THR A 226 -10.69 -11.80 20.83
CA THR A 226 -11.59 -10.76 21.35
C THR A 226 -13.00 -11.25 21.67
N LEU A 227 -13.25 -12.56 21.67
CA LEU A 227 -14.53 -13.11 22.08
C LEU A 227 -14.68 -13.09 23.60
N THR A 228 -15.88 -12.84 24.09
CA THR A 228 -16.22 -12.99 25.51
C THR A 228 -15.89 -14.42 25.99
N PRO A 229 -15.24 -14.62 27.14
CA PRO A 229 -14.92 -13.62 28.19
C PRO A 229 -13.58 -12.88 28.02
N ASP A 230 -12.69 -13.32 27.14
CA ASP A 230 -11.34 -12.74 26.97
C ASP A 230 -11.33 -11.42 26.15
N GLY A 231 -12.48 -11.03 25.63
CA GLY A 231 -12.72 -9.76 24.95
C GLY A 231 -14.19 -9.37 24.98
N ILE A 232 -14.59 -8.48 24.07
CA ILE A 232 -15.89 -7.81 24.09
C ILE A 232 -16.80 -8.28 22.93
N ASN A 233 -16.31 -9.02 21.95
CA ASN A 233 -17.14 -9.55 20.87
C ASN A 233 -18.02 -10.71 21.38
N ASP A 234 -19.35 -10.60 21.20
CA ASP A 234 -20.27 -11.70 21.56
C ASP A 234 -20.14 -12.90 20.61
N SER A 235 -19.89 -12.65 19.32
CA SER A 235 -19.76 -13.71 18.31
C SER A 235 -19.05 -13.21 17.04
N TRP A 236 -18.76 -14.14 16.12
CA TRP A 236 -18.33 -13.84 14.75
C TRP A 236 -18.95 -14.86 13.78
N SER A 237 -19.07 -14.47 12.51
CA SER A 237 -19.73 -15.30 11.50
C SER A 237 -18.74 -16.07 10.62
N LEU A 238 -18.97 -17.37 10.45
CA LEU A 238 -18.29 -18.21 9.46
C LEU A 238 -18.92 -18.14 8.05
N LYS A 239 -20.13 -17.58 7.91
CA LYS A 239 -20.84 -17.46 6.62
C LYS A 239 -19.96 -16.89 5.49
N PRO A 240 -19.10 -15.87 5.70
CA PRO A 240 -18.24 -15.34 4.64
C PRO A 240 -17.22 -16.33 4.06
N TYR A 241 -16.97 -17.46 4.73
CA TYR A 241 -16.00 -18.49 4.33
C TYR A 241 -16.64 -19.68 3.63
N LEU A 242 -17.94 -19.89 3.87
CA LEU A 242 -18.72 -20.94 3.25
C LEU A 242 -19.21 -20.38 1.91
N GLY A 243 -18.71 -20.91 0.80
CA GLY A 243 -19.15 -20.50 -0.53
C GLY A 243 -20.63 -20.80 -0.69
N CYS A 244 -21.45 -19.75 -0.78
CA CYS A 244 -22.81 -19.80 -1.30
C CYS A 244 -22.91 -18.71 -2.37
#